data_AF-T1PI33-F1
#
_entry.id   AF-T1PI33-F1
#
_cell.length_a   1.000
_cell.length_b   1.000
_cell.length_c   1.000
_cell.angle_alpha   90.00
_cell.angle_beta   90.00
_cell.angle_gamma   90.00
#
_symmetry.space_group_name_H-M   'P 1'
#
loop_
_entity.id
_entity.type
_entity.pdbx_description
1 polymer ?
#
loop_
_entity_poly.entity_id
_entity_poly.type
_entity_poly.pdbx_seq_one_letter_code
_entity_poly.pdbx_strand_id
1 'polypeptide(L)'
;MTAGEVLEKVTITPDGGVQKDILKYGTGDETPENGCKVSLHYTGRLTDGTVFDSSVDRGEPFEFELGARSVIKAFDLGVITMKLGEKCNLICAPEYAYGESGSPPSIPPNATLIFELEMLGWMGADVSPNKDGSIERFTIVSSDKRRGPNDGSLCKAHITGKYDGKVFEERDVEFNLGEGSDIGLVEGVEVAIGKMVIGEESRFKIKPKYAFGAKGNEQFNIPPNATVEYIIKLNDCEKGIEDWKFTEEERVEHSKIYKEKGTKYFKKENFSLALKMYKKCVDILDNNSDEESNKLKAAAFSNQALCHQKLNEHFEAKQACNETLKLEPNNIKALYRRGQCNVTVAEYDDALLDFQKVLELEPTNKAAQNQIQICKHKIKEAKDKEKRIYANMFTKLAAADKEQDEKPEDDVLAKCGEWKDEDANLASERKSGDEWTDEDTKREADYALERDNIVMI
;
A
#
# COMPACT_ATOMS: atom_id res chain seq x y z
N MET A 1 -49.98 7.38 14.71
CA MET A 1 -49.32 6.36 13.88
C MET A 1 -49.75 5.01 14.42
N THR A 2 -50.43 4.22 13.60
CA THR A 2 -50.85 2.85 13.96
C THR A 2 -49.61 2.01 14.19
N ALA A 3 -49.48 1.39 15.36
CA ALA A 3 -48.49 0.35 15.61
C ALA A 3 -48.63 -0.70 14.49
N GLY A 4 -47.54 -0.97 13.77
CA GLY A 4 -47.54 -2.01 12.74
C GLY A 4 -48.00 -3.33 13.36
N GLU A 5 -48.79 -4.10 12.62
CA GLU A 5 -49.20 -5.44 13.05
C GLU A 5 -47.94 -6.30 13.26
N VAL A 6 -47.81 -6.89 14.44
CA VAL A 6 -46.70 -7.80 14.74
C VAL A 6 -46.97 -9.13 14.05
N LEU A 7 -46.12 -9.48 13.09
CA LEU A 7 -46.23 -10.71 12.32
C LEU A 7 -45.72 -11.92 13.10
N GLU A 8 -44.61 -11.75 13.83
CA GLU A 8 -43.94 -12.82 14.54
C GLU A 8 -43.16 -12.28 15.75
N LYS A 9 -43.06 -13.06 16.81
CA LYS A 9 -42.27 -12.75 18.01
C LYS A 9 -41.15 -13.76 18.20
N VAL A 10 -39.93 -13.27 18.33
CA VAL A 10 -38.73 -14.08 18.47
C VAL A 10 -38.00 -13.70 19.75
N THR A 11 -37.77 -14.67 20.62
CA THR A 11 -36.91 -14.50 21.80
C THR A 11 -35.46 -14.72 21.39
N ILE A 12 -34.64 -13.67 21.45
CA ILE A 12 -33.25 -13.69 21.00
C ILE A 12 -32.32 -14.27 22.08
N THR A 13 -32.52 -13.89 23.33
CA THR A 13 -31.73 -14.41 24.46
C THR A 13 -32.55 -15.38 25.31
N PRO A 14 -31.96 -16.48 25.82
CA PRO A 14 -32.70 -17.48 26.61
C PRO A 14 -33.39 -16.94 27.86
N ASP A 15 -32.87 -15.86 28.44
CA ASP A 15 -33.43 -15.16 29.60
C ASP A 15 -34.57 -14.18 29.25
N GLY A 16 -34.88 -14.01 27.96
CA GLY A 16 -35.89 -13.06 27.48
C GLY A 16 -35.46 -11.59 27.52
N GLY A 17 -34.21 -11.29 27.85
CA GLY A 17 -33.69 -9.91 27.93
C GLY A 17 -33.61 -9.18 26.58
N VAL A 18 -33.58 -9.91 25.46
CA VAL A 18 -33.70 -9.34 24.11
C VAL A 18 -34.80 -10.09 23.35
N GLN A 19 -35.80 -9.34 22.89
CA GLN A 19 -36.92 -9.87 22.11
C GLN A 19 -37.08 -9.08 20.81
N LYS A 20 -37.53 -9.76 19.74
CA LYS A 20 -37.72 -9.17 18.41
C LYS A 20 -39.15 -9.44 17.93
N ASP A 21 -39.91 -8.38 17.74
CA ASP A 21 -41.26 -8.42 17.14
C ASP A 21 -41.14 -8.01 15.66
N ILE A 22 -41.26 -8.96 14.72
CA ILE A 22 -41.14 -8.71 13.28
C ILE A 22 -42.38 -7.99 12.78
N LEU A 23 -42.20 -6.83 12.15
CA LEU A 23 -43.25 -6.00 11.55
C LEU A 23 -43.32 -6.16 10.03
N LYS A 24 -42.19 -6.50 9.40
CA LYS A 24 -42.07 -6.79 7.98
C LYS A 24 -40.95 -7.80 7.76
N TYR A 25 -41.25 -8.90 7.08
CA TYR A 25 -40.23 -9.87 6.68
C TYR A 25 -39.23 -9.26 5.70
N GLY A 26 -37.95 -9.57 5.88
CA GLY A 26 -36.91 -9.28 4.90
C GLY A 26 -36.91 -10.27 3.72
N THR A 27 -36.05 -10.02 2.75
CA THR A 27 -35.87 -10.86 1.55
C THR A 27 -34.58 -11.66 1.61
N GLY A 28 -34.56 -12.84 0.98
CA GLY A 28 -33.40 -13.72 0.96
C GLY A 28 -33.22 -14.51 2.25
N ASP A 29 -32.13 -15.28 2.31
CA ASP A 29 -31.80 -16.14 3.46
C ASP A 29 -30.52 -15.73 4.18
N GLU A 30 -29.81 -14.72 3.66
CA GLU A 30 -28.61 -14.17 4.29
C GLU A 30 -28.97 -13.17 5.41
N THR A 31 -28.14 -13.16 6.46
CA THR A 31 -28.13 -12.16 7.54
C THR A 31 -26.70 -11.64 7.70
N PRO A 32 -26.49 -10.44 8.27
CA PRO A 32 -25.14 -9.96 8.54
C PRO A 32 -24.48 -10.81 9.62
N GLU A 33 -23.15 -10.74 9.68
CA GLU A 33 -22.35 -11.42 10.69
C GLU A 33 -21.40 -10.46 11.40
N ASN A 34 -20.78 -10.93 12.48
CA ASN A 34 -19.77 -10.15 13.20
C ASN A 34 -18.65 -9.67 12.25
N GLY A 35 -18.35 -8.37 12.32
CA GLY A 35 -17.41 -7.67 11.45
C GLY A 35 -18.04 -7.07 10.18
N CYS A 36 -19.30 -7.39 9.85
CA CYS A 36 -20.00 -6.72 8.77
C CYS A 36 -20.24 -5.25 9.13
N LYS A 37 -20.11 -4.36 8.14
CA LYS A 37 -20.57 -2.98 8.27
C LYS A 37 -22.04 -2.94 7.90
N VAL A 38 -22.91 -2.82 8.91
CA VAL A 38 -24.36 -2.81 8.76
C VAL A 38 -24.85 -1.37 8.58
N SER A 39 -25.85 -1.19 7.73
CA SER A 39 -26.58 0.06 7.54
C SER A 39 -28.06 -0.16 7.82
N LEU A 40 -28.61 0.59 8.77
CA LEU A 40 -30.02 0.48 9.17
C LEU A 40 -30.64 1.83 9.51
N HIS A 41 -31.97 1.90 9.45
CA HIS A 41 -32.71 2.96 10.12
C HIS A 41 -33.22 2.48 11.48
N TYR A 42 -33.28 3.39 12.46
CA TYR A 42 -33.89 3.10 13.75
C TYR A 42 -34.69 4.28 14.32
N THR A 43 -35.63 3.97 15.19
CA THR A 43 -36.25 4.90 16.12
C THR A 43 -36.30 4.27 17.52
N GLY A 44 -35.57 4.86 18.47
CA GLY A 44 -35.48 4.43 19.86
C GLY A 44 -36.51 5.13 20.75
N ARG A 45 -37.27 4.33 21.51
CA ARG A 45 -38.34 4.77 22.40
C ARG A 45 -38.25 4.14 23.78
N LEU A 46 -38.66 4.87 24.80
CA LEU A 46 -38.98 4.34 26.12
C LEU A 46 -40.33 3.61 26.08
N THR A 47 -40.62 2.81 27.12
CA THR A 47 -41.86 2.04 27.22
C THR A 47 -43.12 2.91 27.35
N ASP A 48 -42.96 4.18 27.75
CA ASP A 48 -44.04 5.18 27.75
C ASP A 48 -44.30 5.80 26.36
N GLY A 49 -43.51 5.42 25.35
CA GLY A 49 -43.60 5.89 23.97
C GLY A 49 -42.71 7.10 23.65
N THR A 50 -42.02 7.68 24.63
CA THR A 50 -41.12 8.82 24.45
C THR A 50 -39.98 8.44 23.52
N VAL A 51 -39.85 9.14 22.39
CA VAL A 51 -38.69 9.00 21.49
C VAL A 51 -37.50 9.69 22.13
N PHE A 52 -36.41 8.96 22.31
CA PHE A 52 -35.15 9.56 22.78
C PHE A 52 -34.15 9.76 21.63
N ASP A 53 -34.26 8.98 20.55
CA ASP A 53 -33.35 9.07 19.41
C ASP A 53 -33.94 8.44 18.13
N SER A 54 -33.59 8.95 16.95
CA SER A 54 -34.11 8.48 15.65
C SER A 54 -33.16 8.82 14.51
N SER A 55 -32.71 7.81 13.75
CA SER A 55 -31.92 8.05 12.53
C SER A 55 -32.78 8.48 11.35
N VAL A 56 -34.06 8.11 11.34
CA VAL A 56 -35.02 8.55 10.32
C VAL A 56 -35.23 10.06 10.41
N ASP A 57 -35.35 10.61 11.62
CA ASP A 57 -35.55 12.06 11.84
C ASP A 57 -34.31 12.86 11.44
N ARG A 58 -33.12 12.23 11.47
CA ARG A 58 -31.87 12.82 10.96
C ARG A 58 -31.73 12.75 9.44
N GLY A 59 -32.52 11.90 8.77
CA GLY A 59 -32.46 11.70 7.33
C GLY A 59 -31.26 10.90 6.82
N GLU A 60 -30.45 10.32 7.72
CA GLU A 60 -29.25 9.54 7.37
C GLU A 60 -29.28 8.16 8.03
N PRO A 61 -28.93 7.08 7.31
CA PRO A 61 -28.77 5.74 7.89
C PRO A 61 -27.77 5.71 9.04
N PHE A 62 -28.02 4.83 10.00
CA PHE A 62 -27.04 4.52 11.03
C PHE A 62 -26.17 3.35 10.58
N GLU A 63 -24.87 3.59 10.51
CA GLU A 63 -23.88 2.58 10.13
C GLU A 63 -22.98 2.21 11.30
N PHE A 64 -22.77 0.92 11.51
CA PHE A 64 -21.85 0.43 12.54
C PHE A 64 -21.26 -0.93 12.16
N GLU A 65 -20.15 -1.29 12.81
CA GLU A 65 -19.54 -2.61 12.69
C GLU A 65 -20.19 -3.58 13.68
N LEU A 66 -20.85 -4.61 13.17
CA LEU A 66 -21.59 -5.59 13.97
C LEU A 66 -20.66 -6.44 14.81
N GLY A 67 -20.97 -6.64 16.10
CA GLY A 67 -20.18 -7.47 17.01
C GLY A 67 -18.91 -6.79 17.55
N ALA A 68 -18.64 -5.54 17.16
CA ALA A 68 -17.50 -4.78 17.66
C ALA A 68 -17.75 -4.16 19.05
N ARG A 69 -18.95 -4.36 19.64
CA ARG A 69 -19.40 -3.74 20.89
C ARG A 69 -19.38 -2.20 20.86
N SER A 70 -19.56 -1.63 19.67
CA SER A 70 -19.71 -0.19 19.42
C SER A 70 -21.14 0.31 19.71
N VAL A 71 -22.07 -0.63 19.87
CA VAL A 71 -23.49 -0.42 20.18
C VAL A 71 -23.88 -1.21 21.43
N ILE A 72 -25.10 -1.00 21.93
CA ILE A 72 -25.63 -1.80 23.04
C ILE A 72 -25.66 -3.29 22.69
N LYS A 73 -25.50 -4.18 23.68
CA LYS A 73 -25.46 -5.64 23.47
C LYS A 73 -26.68 -6.16 22.71
N ALA A 74 -27.86 -5.58 22.99
CA ALA A 74 -29.09 -5.95 22.31
C ALA A 74 -29.01 -5.73 20.79
N PHE A 75 -28.37 -4.66 20.31
CA PHE A 75 -28.20 -4.41 18.87
C PHE A 75 -27.33 -5.49 18.24
N ASP A 76 -26.17 -5.80 18.83
CA ASP A 76 -25.30 -6.87 18.31
C ASP A 76 -26.04 -8.21 18.19
N LEU A 77 -26.86 -8.55 19.20
CA LEU A 77 -27.63 -9.81 19.24
C LEU A 77 -28.87 -9.80 18.33
N GLY A 78 -29.53 -8.64 18.18
CA GLY A 78 -30.75 -8.51 17.39
C GLY A 78 -30.46 -8.41 15.89
N VAL A 79 -29.53 -7.51 15.53
CA VAL A 79 -29.24 -7.15 14.14
C VAL A 79 -28.61 -8.31 13.36
N ILE A 80 -27.82 -9.17 14.02
CA ILE A 80 -27.25 -10.38 13.41
C ILE A 80 -28.33 -11.37 12.92
N THR A 81 -29.58 -11.23 13.38
CA THR A 81 -30.71 -12.08 12.98
C THR A 81 -31.61 -11.45 11.90
N MET A 82 -31.31 -10.22 11.46
CA MET A 82 -32.16 -9.48 10.54
C MET A 82 -31.81 -9.78 9.09
N LYS A 83 -32.84 -9.99 8.25
CA LYS A 83 -32.70 -10.11 6.79
C LYS A 83 -32.75 -8.74 6.11
N LEU A 84 -32.27 -8.67 4.86
CA LEU A 84 -32.32 -7.45 4.06
C LEU A 84 -33.76 -6.92 3.93
N GLY A 85 -34.00 -5.65 4.27
CA GLY A 85 -35.33 -5.02 4.21
C GLY A 85 -36.30 -5.41 5.33
N GLU A 86 -35.87 -6.23 6.30
CA GLU A 86 -36.66 -6.57 7.49
C GLU A 86 -36.93 -5.32 8.34
N LYS A 87 -38.17 -5.19 8.83
CA LYS A 87 -38.52 -4.24 9.90
C LYS A 87 -38.94 -4.97 11.15
N CYS A 88 -38.43 -4.58 12.30
CA CYS A 88 -38.80 -5.19 13.58
C CYS A 88 -38.76 -4.19 14.74
N ASN A 89 -39.47 -4.49 15.82
CA ASN A 89 -39.25 -3.87 17.12
C ASN A 89 -38.32 -4.75 17.94
N LEU A 90 -37.16 -4.23 18.31
CA LEU A 90 -36.23 -4.85 19.22
C LEU A 90 -36.46 -4.31 20.64
N ILE A 91 -36.87 -5.18 21.54
CA ILE A 91 -37.16 -4.87 22.93
C ILE A 91 -35.95 -5.30 23.77
N CYS A 92 -35.36 -4.34 24.47
CA CYS A 92 -34.06 -4.46 25.12
C CYS A 92 -34.21 -4.24 26.62
N ALA A 93 -34.02 -5.28 27.41
CA ALA A 93 -33.90 -5.18 28.86
C ALA A 93 -32.62 -4.38 29.24
N PRO A 94 -32.60 -3.72 30.41
CA PRO A 94 -31.51 -2.82 30.78
C PRO A 94 -30.13 -3.50 30.81
N GLU A 95 -30.04 -4.80 31.15
CA GLU A 95 -28.80 -5.59 31.20
C GLU A 95 -28.12 -5.74 29.82
N TYR A 96 -28.92 -5.61 28.75
CA TYR A 96 -28.52 -5.64 27.34
C TYR A 96 -28.49 -4.25 26.70
N ALA A 97 -28.84 -3.20 27.45
CA ALA A 97 -28.83 -1.79 27.04
C ALA A 97 -27.84 -0.97 27.90
N TYR A 98 -28.34 0.01 28.67
CA TYR A 98 -27.52 0.94 29.47
C TYR A 98 -27.46 0.62 30.98
N GLY A 99 -28.10 -0.47 31.42
CA GLY A 99 -28.05 -0.96 32.80
C GLY A 99 -28.52 0.05 33.86
N GLU A 100 -28.01 -0.13 35.08
CA GLU A 100 -28.33 0.72 36.24
C GLU A 100 -27.90 2.17 36.07
N SER A 101 -26.91 2.45 35.23
CA SER A 101 -26.41 3.80 34.99
C SER A 101 -27.33 4.61 34.06
N GLY A 102 -28.04 3.94 33.14
CA GLY A 102 -28.76 4.61 32.06
C GLY A 102 -27.83 5.42 31.14
N SER A 103 -28.40 6.39 30.42
CA SER A 103 -27.67 7.40 29.65
C SER A 103 -28.36 8.76 29.82
N PRO A 104 -28.16 9.44 30.97
CA PRO A 104 -28.81 10.71 31.25
C PRO A 104 -28.43 11.81 30.25
N PRO A 105 -29.34 12.77 29.97
CA PRO A 105 -30.69 12.92 30.56
C PRO A 105 -31.77 12.07 29.86
N SER A 106 -31.49 11.49 28.71
CA SER A 106 -32.51 10.93 27.82
C SER A 106 -32.93 9.50 28.19
N ILE A 107 -32.03 8.72 28.79
CA ILE A 107 -32.27 7.31 29.15
C ILE A 107 -32.10 7.15 30.66
N PRO A 108 -33.18 6.87 31.41
CA PRO A 108 -33.10 6.63 32.85
C PRO A 108 -32.31 5.36 33.23
N PRO A 109 -31.83 5.26 34.48
CA PRO A 109 -31.42 4.01 35.11
C PRO A 109 -32.41 2.86 34.90
N ASN A 110 -31.91 1.67 34.58
CA ASN A 110 -32.70 0.44 34.43
C ASN A 110 -33.86 0.53 33.42
N ALA A 111 -33.74 1.41 32.42
CA ALA A 111 -34.76 1.55 31.39
C ALA A 111 -34.79 0.37 30.41
N THR A 112 -35.99 -0.16 30.16
CA THR A 112 -36.26 -1.02 29.01
C THR A 112 -36.46 -0.15 27.78
N LEU A 113 -35.77 -0.47 26.69
CA LEU A 113 -35.81 0.30 25.45
C LEU A 113 -36.50 -0.49 24.34
N ILE A 114 -37.21 0.21 23.46
CA ILE A 114 -37.83 -0.36 22.28
C ILE A 114 -37.26 0.36 21.06
N PHE A 115 -36.65 -0.38 20.15
CA PHE A 115 -36.11 0.15 18.91
C PHE A 115 -36.88 -0.41 17.72
N GLU A 116 -37.55 0.45 16.96
CA GLU A 116 -38.04 0.09 15.63
C GLU A 116 -36.84 0.15 14.68
N LEU A 117 -36.46 -0.99 14.08
CA LEU A 117 -35.30 -1.14 13.19
C LEU A 117 -35.77 -1.46 11.77
N GLU A 118 -35.06 -0.94 10.76
CA GLU A 118 -35.20 -1.32 9.35
C GLU A 118 -33.82 -1.60 8.76
N MET A 119 -33.59 -2.86 8.33
CA MET A 119 -32.33 -3.27 7.71
C MET A 119 -32.24 -2.75 6.28
N LEU A 120 -31.28 -1.86 6.00
CA LEU A 120 -31.07 -1.32 4.66
C LEU A 120 -30.05 -2.14 3.86
N GLY A 121 -29.07 -2.73 4.54
CA GLY A 121 -28.08 -3.63 3.96
C GLY A 121 -26.80 -3.72 4.78
N TRP A 122 -25.84 -4.50 4.30
CA TRP A 122 -24.53 -4.63 4.92
C TRP A 122 -23.45 -4.89 3.88
N MET A 123 -22.22 -4.53 4.25
CA MET A 123 -21.01 -4.92 3.54
C MET A 123 -20.23 -5.91 4.39
N GLY A 124 -19.53 -6.85 3.74
CA GLY A 124 -18.70 -7.83 4.43
C GLY A 124 -17.54 -7.16 5.17
N ALA A 125 -16.97 -7.88 6.12
CA ALA A 125 -15.82 -7.40 6.89
C ALA A 125 -14.62 -7.13 5.97
N ASP A 126 -14.06 -5.94 6.02
CA ASP A 126 -12.93 -5.59 5.16
C ASP A 126 -11.63 -6.24 5.64
N VAL A 127 -11.13 -7.19 4.87
CA VAL A 127 -9.89 -7.93 5.13
C VAL A 127 -8.75 -7.51 4.20
N SER A 128 -8.96 -6.47 3.38
CA SER A 128 -7.93 -5.95 2.49
C SER A 128 -6.72 -5.38 3.28
N PRO A 129 -5.50 -5.44 2.71
CA PRO A 129 -4.30 -4.92 3.38
C PRO A 129 -4.40 -3.43 3.73
N ASN A 130 -5.07 -2.65 2.88
CA ASN A 130 -5.17 -1.19 2.99
C ASN A 130 -6.50 -0.69 3.58
N LYS A 131 -7.39 -1.59 4.01
CA LYS A 131 -8.73 -1.25 4.48
C LYS A 131 -9.53 -0.39 3.48
N ASP A 132 -9.47 -0.77 2.20
CA ASP A 132 -10.09 -0.08 1.07
C ASP A 132 -11.35 -0.79 0.53
N GLY A 133 -11.87 -1.78 1.26
CA GLY A 133 -13.05 -2.58 0.89
C GLY A 133 -12.85 -3.41 -0.37
N SER A 134 -11.61 -3.69 -0.77
CA SER A 134 -11.32 -4.48 -1.97
C SER A 134 -11.46 -5.99 -1.76
N ILE A 135 -11.45 -6.44 -0.50
CA ILE A 135 -11.68 -7.82 -0.12
C ILE A 135 -12.66 -7.81 1.06
N GLU A 136 -13.89 -8.20 0.79
CA GLU A 136 -14.97 -8.26 1.78
C GLU A 136 -15.19 -9.72 2.18
N ARG A 137 -15.15 -10.00 3.49
CA ARG A 137 -15.40 -11.33 4.06
C ARG A 137 -16.81 -11.43 4.63
N PHE A 138 -17.48 -12.52 4.31
CA PHE A 138 -18.71 -12.99 4.91
C PHE A 138 -18.40 -14.40 5.42
N THR A 139 -18.32 -14.60 6.73
CA THR A 139 -18.16 -15.93 7.29
C THR A 139 -19.41 -16.78 6.97
N ILE A 140 -19.26 -18.09 6.94
CA ILE A 140 -20.35 -19.06 6.74
C ILE A 140 -20.35 -20.02 7.91
N VAL A 141 -19.16 -20.53 8.25
CA VAL A 141 -18.92 -21.39 9.41
C VAL A 141 -17.79 -20.78 10.23
N SER A 142 -18.12 -20.30 11.41
CA SER A 142 -17.12 -19.85 12.39
C SER A 142 -16.43 -21.04 13.06
N SER A 143 -15.17 -20.86 13.46
CA SER A 143 -14.40 -21.86 14.20
C SER A 143 -14.00 -21.33 15.58
N ASP A 144 -14.11 -22.17 16.61
CA ASP A 144 -13.67 -21.86 17.97
C ASP A 144 -12.14 -21.90 18.13
N LYS A 145 -11.43 -22.40 17.11
CA LYS A 145 -9.96 -22.41 17.13
C LYS A 145 -9.48 -20.95 17.17
N ARG A 146 -8.48 -20.64 17.98
CA ARG A 146 -7.92 -19.27 18.04
C ARG A 146 -6.74 -19.04 17.08
N ARG A 147 -6.42 -20.02 16.24
CA ARG A 147 -5.21 -20.03 15.43
C ARG A 147 -5.56 -19.91 13.94
N GLY A 148 -4.92 -18.94 13.29
CA GLY A 148 -4.88 -18.80 11.84
C GLY A 148 -3.44 -18.87 11.31
N PRO A 149 -3.25 -18.80 9.99
CA PRO A 149 -1.94 -18.83 9.35
C PRO A 149 -1.06 -17.61 9.69
N ASN A 150 0.26 -17.77 9.64
CA ASN A 150 1.23 -16.67 9.64
C ASN A 150 2.02 -16.63 8.31
N ASP A 151 2.83 -15.59 8.07
CA ASP A 151 3.63 -15.53 6.83
C ASP A 151 4.56 -16.75 6.74
N GLY A 152 4.55 -17.44 5.59
CA GLY A 152 5.28 -18.68 5.39
C GLY A 152 4.64 -19.95 5.96
N SER A 153 3.46 -19.89 6.60
CA SER A 153 2.71 -21.08 7.00
C SER A 153 2.31 -21.94 5.81
N LEU A 154 2.44 -23.26 5.94
CA LEU A 154 1.88 -24.21 4.97
C LEU A 154 0.37 -24.32 5.22
N CYS A 155 -0.41 -23.80 4.28
CA CYS A 155 -1.86 -23.73 4.35
C CYS A 155 -2.48 -24.82 3.48
N LYS A 156 -3.46 -25.54 4.03
CA LYS A 156 -4.30 -26.52 3.32
C LYS A 156 -5.73 -26.01 3.33
N ALA A 157 -6.25 -25.63 2.16
CA ALA A 157 -7.58 -25.06 2.03
C ALA A 157 -8.34 -25.65 0.85
N HIS A 158 -9.66 -25.67 0.94
CA HIS A 158 -10.54 -25.92 -0.20
C HIS A 158 -11.05 -24.58 -0.72
N ILE A 159 -10.95 -24.34 -2.03
CA ILE A 159 -11.39 -23.09 -2.66
C ILE A 159 -12.42 -23.37 -3.74
N THR A 160 -13.43 -22.51 -3.82
CA THR A 160 -14.45 -22.50 -4.87
C THR A 160 -14.61 -21.08 -5.40
N GLY A 161 -14.10 -20.81 -6.60
CA GLY A 161 -14.22 -19.53 -7.29
C GLY A 161 -15.49 -19.44 -8.11
N LYS A 162 -16.25 -18.36 -7.92
CA LYS A 162 -17.51 -18.06 -8.62
C LYS A 162 -17.46 -16.69 -9.28
N TYR A 163 -18.02 -16.61 -10.49
CA TYR A 163 -18.26 -15.36 -11.20
C TYR A 163 -19.67 -15.40 -11.79
N ASP A 164 -20.48 -14.38 -11.49
CA ASP A 164 -21.89 -14.29 -11.91
C ASP A 164 -22.70 -15.58 -11.57
N GLY A 165 -22.49 -16.09 -10.36
CA GLY A 165 -23.12 -17.32 -9.86
C GLY A 165 -22.54 -18.63 -10.43
N LYS A 166 -21.68 -18.59 -11.45
CA LYS A 166 -21.06 -19.78 -12.06
C LYS A 166 -19.73 -20.11 -11.39
N VAL A 167 -19.54 -21.37 -11.02
CA VAL A 167 -18.26 -21.88 -10.54
C VAL A 167 -17.29 -21.97 -11.71
N PHE A 168 -16.13 -21.31 -11.61
CA PHE A 168 -15.07 -21.37 -12.62
C PHE A 168 -13.84 -22.14 -12.13
N GLU A 169 -13.69 -22.31 -10.82
CA GLU A 169 -12.58 -23.07 -10.21
C GLU A 169 -13.09 -23.72 -8.92
N GLU A 170 -12.74 -24.99 -8.70
CA GLU A 170 -12.98 -25.70 -7.45
C GLU A 170 -11.88 -26.73 -7.25
N ARG A 171 -11.10 -26.61 -6.17
CA ARG A 171 -9.99 -27.53 -5.85
C ARG A 171 -9.49 -27.36 -4.43
N ASP A 172 -8.80 -28.39 -3.97
CA ASP A 172 -7.94 -28.30 -2.80
C ASP A 172 -6.60 -27.66 -3.18
N VAL A 173 -6.11 -26.79 -2.31
CA VAL A 173 -4.82 -26.10 -2.46
C VAL A 173 -3.95 -26.34 -1.25
N GLU A 174 -2.67 -26.58 -1.51
CA GLU A 174 -1.62 -26.69 -0.51
C GLU A 174 -0.44 -25.82 -0.93
N PHE A 175 -0.15 -24.78 -0.14
CA PHE A 175 0.89 -23.79 -0.47
C PHE A 175 1.41 -23.08 0.78
N ASN A 176 2.62 -22.52 0.70
CA ASN A 176 3.14 -21.64 1.75
C ASN A 176 2.54 -20.24 1.59
N LEU A 177 2.01 -19.66 2.67
CA LEU A 177 1.46 -18.32 2.64
C LEU A 177 2.53 -17.32 2.19
N GLY A 178 2.20 -16.55 1.16
CA GLY A 178 3.10 -15.65 0.45
C GLY A 178 3.74 -16.24 -0.82
N GLU A 179 3.44 -17.48 -1.18
CA GLU A 179 3.88 -18.20 -2.39
C GLU A 179 2.70 -18.68 -3.26
N GLY A 180 1.46 -18.23 -3.00
CA GLY A 180 0.23 -18.72 -3.65
C GLY A 180 0.19 -18.54 -5.17
N SER A 181 0.88 -17.53 -5.70
CA SER A 181 0.96 -17.34 -7.16
C SER A 181 1.68 -18.49 -7.89
N ASP A 182 2.49 -19.31 -7.22
CA ASP A 182 3.11 -20.50 -7.85
C ASP A 182 2.08 -21.57 -8.25
N ILE A 183 0.97 -21.64 -7.53
CA ILE A 183 -0.12 -22.58 -7.79
C ILE A 183 -1.28 -21.92 -8.55
N GLY A 184 -1.05 -20.74 -9.12
CA GLY A 184 -2.06 -19.95 -9.84
C GLY A 184 -3.14 -19.36 -8.93
N LEU A 185 -2.87 -19.22 -7.63
CA LEU A 185 -3.82 -18.61 -6.70
C LEU A 185 -3.89 -17.09 -6.95
N VAL A 186 -5.11 -16.57 -6.96
CA VAL A 186 -5.37 -15.14 -7.02
C VAL A 186 -4.91 -14.47 -5.73
N GLU A 187 -4.26 -13.30 -5.81
CA GLU A 187 -3.67 -12.60 -4.66
C GLU A 187 -4.68 -12.37 -3.54
N GLY A 188 -5.92 -11.96 -3.86
CA GLY A 188 -6.96 -11.75 -2.86
C GLY A 188 -7.37 -13.01 -2.11
N VAL A 189 -7.26 -14.18 -2.74
CA VAL A 189 -7.55 -15.48 -2.08
C VAL A 189 -6.45 -15.82 -1.08
N GLU A 190 -5.20 -15.53 -1.42
CA GLU A 190 -4.06 -15.68 -0.50
C GLU A 190 -4.20 -14.74 0.71
N VAL A 191 -4.54 -13.46 0.47
CA VAL A 191 -4.81 -12.49 1.54
C VAL A 191 -5.96 -12.93 2.42
N ALA A 192 -7.04 -13.44 1.82
CA ALA A 192 -8.20 -13.97 2.53
C ALA A 192 -7.81 -15.12 3.48
N ILE A 193 -7.09 -16.13 2.98
CA ILE A 193 -6.61 -17.27 3.77
C ILE A 193 -5.76 -16.79 4.97
N GLY A 194 -4.90 -15.78 4.77
CA GLY A 194 -4.10 -15.20 5.85
C GLY A 194 -4.90 -14.50 6.95
N LYS A 195 -6.20 -14.25 6.76
CA LYS A 195 -7.10 -13.64 7.75
C LYS A 195 -8.13 -14.63 8.31
N MET A 196 -8.09 -15.88 7.87
CA MET A 196 -8.98 -16.94 8.33
C MET A 196 -8.43 -17.67 9.55
N VAL A 197 -9.33 -18.36 10.24
CA VAL A 197 -9.05 -19.29 11.33
C VAL A 197 -9.15 -20.73 10.82
N ILE A 198 -8.35 -21.64 11.40
CA ILE A 198 -8.43 -23.07 11.02
C ILE A 198 -9.83 -23.62 11.30
N GLY A 199 -10.42 -24.29 10.32
CA GLY A 199 -11.79 -24.82 10.34
C GLY A 199 -12.87 -23.80 9.96
N GLU A 200 -12.50 -22.53 9.73
CA GLU A 200 -13.42 -21.51 9.22
C GLU A 200 -13.76 -21.78 7.75
N GLU A 201 -15.03 -21.56 7.41
CA GLU A 201 -15.49 -21.47 6.04
C GLU A 201 -16.11 -20.08 5.82
N SER A 202 -15.63 -19.36 4.81
CA SER A 202 -16.00 -17.97 4.55
C SER A 202 -16.11 -17.70 3.05
N ARG A 203 -17.11 -16.89 2.68
CA ARG A 203 -17.25 -16.29 1.36
C ARG A 203 -16.52 -14.95 1.31
N PHE A 204 -15.79 -14.74 0.24
CA PHE A 204 -15.03 -13.52 -0.01
C PHE A 204 -15.47 -12.90 -1.33
N LYS A 205 -15.75 -11.60 -1.31
CA LYS A 205 -15.96 -10.81 -2.52
C LYS A 205 -14.70 -10.01 -2.80
N ILE A 206 -14.06 -10.29 -3.92
CA ILE A 206 -12.72 -9.80 -4.26
C ILE A 206 -12.83 -8.89 -5.47
N LYS A 207 -12.56 -7.60 -5.27
CA LYS A 207 -12.54 -6.58 -6.31
C LYS A 207 -11.34 -6.79 -7.25
N PRO A 208 -11.38 -6.23 -8.48
CA PRO A 208 -10.35 -6.43 -9.51
C PRO A 208 -8.92 -6.21 -9.07
N LYS A 209 -8.70 -5.25 -8.15
CA LYS A 209 -7.39 -4.90 -7.58
C LYS A 209 -6.63 -6.12 -7.02
N TYR A 210 -7.36 -7.04 -6.39
CA TYR A 210 -6.81 -8.28 -5.82
C TYR A 210 -7.33 -9.54 -6.54
N ALA A 211 -8.01 -9.38 -7.68
CA ALA A 211 -8.53 -10.47 -8.50
C ALA A 211 -7.72 -10.61 -9.80
N PHE A 212 -8.39 -10.62 -10.96
CA PHE A 212 -7.76 -10.74 -12.28
C PHE A 212 -7.42 -9.39 -12.95
N GLY A 213 -7.64 -8.27 -12.25
CA GLY A 213 -7.28 -6.93 -12.70
C GLY A 213 -7.86 -6.54 -14.06
N ALA A 214 -7.15 -5.65 -14.76
CA ALA A 214 -7.56 -5.13 -16.07
C ALA A 214 -7.41 -6.14 -17.22
N LYS A 215 -6.74 -7.27 -17.00
CA LYS A 215 -6.58 -8.32 -18.03
C LYS A 215 -7.76 -9.29 -18.02
N GLY A 216 -8.39 -9.49 -16.86
CA GLY A 216 -9.35 -10.58 -16.70
C GLY A 216 -8.66 -11.94 -16.77
N ASN A 217 -9.43 -13.00 -17.01
CA ASN A 217 -8.90 -14.35 -17.21
C ASN A 217 -9.70 -15.07 -18.30
N GLU A 218 -9.08 -15.26 -19.46
CA GLU A 218 -9.72 -15.93 -20.61
C GLU A 218 -10.05 -17.40 -20.32
N GLN A 219 -9.21 -18.12 -19.57
CA GLN A 219 -9.43 -19.54 -19.27
C GLN A 219 -10.69 -19.74 -18.42
N PHE A 220 -10.98 -18.79 -17.54
CA PHE A 220 -12.16 -18.80 -16.68
C PHE A 220 -13.34 -18.00 -17.24
N ASN A 221 -13.21 -17.42 -18.44
CA ASN A 221 -14.18 -16.50 -19.03
C ASN A 221 -14.53 -15.31 -18.12
N ILE A 222 -13.53 -14.79 -17.42
CA ILE A 222 -13.68 -13.65 -16.50
C ILE A 222 -13.26 -12.37 -17.23
N PRO A 223 -14.15 -11.39 -17.38
CA PRO A 223 -13.83 -10.17 -18.10
C PRO A 223 -12.85 -9.28 -17.33
N PRO A 224 -12.19 -8.34 -18.03
CA PRO A 224 -11.43 -7.25 -17.40
C PRO A 224 -12.21 -6.55 -16.31
N ASN A 225 -11.54 -6.27 -15.19
CA ASN A 225 -12.10 -5.56 -14.05
C ASN A 225 -13.35 -6.22 -13.43
N ALA A 226 -13.44 -7.54 -13.52
CA ALA A 226 -14.46 -8.31 -12.83
C ALA A 226 -14.20 -8.42 -11.32
N THR A 227 -15.27 -8.25 -10.53
CA THR A 227 -15.31 -8.70 -9.13
C THR A 227 -15.68 -10.18 -9.12
N VAL A 228 -14.93 -10.99 -8.38
CA VAL A 228 -15.16 -12.44 -8.25
C VAL A 228 -15.49 -12.80 -6.81
N GLU A 229 -16.19 -13.90 -6.63
CA GLU A 229 -16.49 -14.45 -5.31
C GLU A 229 -15.70 -15.74 -5.09
N TYR A 230 -15.17 -15.93 -3.89
CA TYR A 230 -14.51 -17.18 -3.50
C TYR A 230 -15.12 -17.68 -2.20
N ILE A 231 -15.53 -18.95 -2.19
CA ILE A 231 -15.83 -19.67 -0.95
C ILE A 231 -14.57 -20.43 -0.57
N ILE A 232 -14.06 -20.18 0.63
CA ILE A 232 -12.81 -20.75 1.10
C ILE A 232 -13.09 -21.46 2.41
N LYS A 233 -12.61 -22.70 2.51
CA LYS A 233 -12.56 -23.47 3.75
C LYS A 233 -11.12 -23.74 4.13
N LEU A 234 -10.68 -23.15 5.24
CA LEU A 234 -9.32 -23.39 5.74
C LEU A 234 -9.31 -24.69 6.54
N ASN A 235 -8.80 -25.77 5.96
CA ASN A 235 -8.83 -27.09 6.58
C ASN A 235 -7.77 -27.21 7.67
N ASP A 236 -6.52 -26.88 7.33
CA ASP A 236 -5.39 -26.98 8.24
C ASP A 236 -4.30 -25.96 7.91
N CYS A 237 -3.47 -25.68 8.90
CA CYS A 237 -2.34 -24.78 8.76
C CYS A 237 -1.19 -25.24 9.66
N GLU A 238 -0.05 -25.53 9.04
CA GLU A 238 1.20 -25.80 9.73
C GLU A 238 1.99 -24.49 9.84
N LYS A 239 2.44 -24.15 11.05
CA LYS A 239 3.22 -22.94 11.26
C LYS A 239 4.60 -23.10 10.65
N GLY A 240 5.02 -22.11 9.86
CA GLY A 240 6.43 -21.92 9.59
C GLY A 240 7.17 -21.71 10.91
N ILE A 241 8.35 -22.31 11.05
CA ILE A 241 9.24 -21.99 12.17
C ILE A 241 9.66 -20.53 11.97
N GLU A 242 9.49 -19.72 13.01
CA GLU A 242 9.83 -18.29 12.97
C GLU A 242 11.35 -18.12 12.97
N ASP A 243 11.85 -17.16 12.15
CA ASP A 243 13.28 -17.00 11.86
C ASP A 243 14.19 -16.86 13.09
N TRP A 244 13.67 -16.26 14.17
CA TRP A 244 14.40 -16.07 15.42
C TRP A 244 14.59 -17.35 16.24
N LYS A 245 13.79 -18.39 15.99
CA LYS A 245 13.89 -19.69 16.68
C LYS A 245 14.98 -20.59 16.12
N PHE A 246 15.47 -20.31 14.93
CA PHE A 246 16.52 -21.11 14.31
C PHE A 246 17.85 -20.92 15.03
N THR A 247 18.52 -22.05 15.27
CA THR A 247 19.96 -22.09 15.59
C THR A 247 20.78 -21.62 14.38
N GLU A 248 22.06 -21.27 14.58
CA GLU A 248 22.92 -20.78 13.50
C GLU A 248 23.07 -21.81 12.36
N GLU A 249 23.15 -23.11 12.69
CA GLU A 249 23.23 -24.21 11.72
C GLU A 249 21.92 -24.33 10.92
N GLU A 250 20.77 -24.26 11.58
CA GLU A 250 19.45 -24.30 10.93
C GLU A 250 19.24 -23.09 10.02
N ARG A 251 19.71 -21.90 10.41
CA ARG A 251 19.63 -20.68 9.56
C ARG A 251 20.35 -20.87 8.24
N VAL A 252 21.55 -21.45 8.27
CA VAL A 252 22.33 -21.74 7.06
C VAL A 252 21.58 -22.74 6.17
N GLU A 253 21.01 -23.78 6.75
CA GLU A 253 20.26 -24.79 5.99
C GLU A 253 18.97 -24.22 5.39
N HIS A 254 18.19 -23.48 6.17
CA HIS A 254 17.00 -22.77 5.68
C HIS A 254 17.35 -21.75 4.58
N SER A 255 18.45 -21.03 4.72
CA SER A 255 18.93 -20.09 3.70
C SER A 255 19.24 -20.80 2.37
N LYS A 256 19.85 -22.00 2.40
CA LYS A 256 20.04 -22.82 1.18
C LYS A 256 18.70 -23.20 0.55
N ILE A 257 17.73 -23.63 1.35
CA ILE A 257 16.37 -23.97 0.86
C ILE A 257 15.73 -22.76 0.17
N TYR A 258 15.80 -21.56 0.75
CA TYR A 258 15.26 -20.35 0.14
C TYR A 258 15.97 -19.98 -1.17
N LYS A 259 17.30 -20.12 -1.22
CA LYS A 259 18.09 -19.92 -2.46
C LYS A 259 17.66 -20.91 -3.56
N GLU A 260 17.43 -22.17 -3.22
CA GLU A 260 16.96 -23.19 -4.15
C GLU A 260 15.54 -22.91 -4.64
N LYS A 261 14.63 -22.55 -3.74
CA LYS A 261 13.27 -22.08 -4.07
C LYS A 261 13.33 -20.88 -5.02
N GLY A 262 14.13 -19.86 -4.73
CA GLY A 262 14.32 -18.70 -5.59
C GLY A 262 14.80 -19.08 -6.98
N THR A 263 15.72 -20.05 -7.07
CA THR A 263 16.23 -20.56 -8.36
C THR A 263 15.16 -21.34 -9.13
N LYS A 264 14.30 -22.10 -8.43
CA LYS A 264 13.14 -22.77 -9.03
C LYS A 264 12.15 -21.75 -9.61
N TYR A 265 11.82 -20.68 -8.86
CA TYR A 265 10.94 -19.61 -9.34
C TYR A 265 11.55 -18.82 -10.51
N PHE A 266 12.86 -18.57 -10.47
CA PHE A 266 13.56 -17.94 -11.58
C PHE A 266 13.45 -18.75 -12.88
N LYS A 267 13.58 -20.08 -12.80
CA LYS A 267 13.40 -20.97 -13.96
C LYS A 267 11.96 -21.00 -14.49
N LYS A 268 10.98 -20.76 -13.62
CA LYS A 268 9.56 -20.59 -14.00
C LYS A 268 9.23 -19.17 -14.49
N GLU A 269 10.22 -18.30 -14.66
CA GLU A 269 10.08 -16.89 -15.04
C GLU A 269 9.25 -16.03 -14.06
N ASN A 270 9.01 -16.54 -12.85
CA ASN A 270 8.36 -15.79 -11.78
C ASN A 270 9.42 -15.01 -10.98
N PHE A 271 9.89 -13.90 -11.55
CA PHE A 271 10.99 -13.10 -10.99
C PHE A 271 10.63 -12.41 -9.67
N SER A 272 9.36 -12.05 -9.46
CA SER A 272 8.90 -11.39 -8.23
C SER A 272 8.94 -12.34 -7.03
N LEU A 273 8.44 -13.57 -7.16
CA LEU A 273 8.59 -14.60 -6.12
C LEU A 273 10.06 -14.99 -5.92
N ALA A 274 10.84 -15.08 -6.99
CA ALA A 274 12.26 -15.36 -6.89
C ALA A 274 12.98 -14.31 -6.03
N LEU A 275 12.71 -13.01 -6.27
CA LEU A 275 13.21 -11.92 -5.44
C LEU A 275 12.79 -12.05 -3.98
N LYS A 276 11.52 -12.36 -3.71
CA LYS A 276 11.04 -12.55 -2.33
C LYS A 276 11.80 -13.67 -1.61
N MET A 277 12.05 -14.80 -2.28
CA MET A 277 12.82 -15.91 -1.71
C MET A 277 14.29 -15.54 -1.48
N TYR A 278 14.92 -14.84 -2.43
CA TYR A 278 16.30 -14.40 -2.25
C TYR A 278 16.44 -13.33 -1.18
N LYS A 279 15.41 -12.51 -0.91
CA LYS A 279 15.41 -11.57 0.23
C LYS A 279 15.34 -12.33 1.56
N LYS A 280 14.38 -13.25 1.71
CA LYS A 280 14.31 -14.14 2.89
C LYS A 280 15.61 -14.90 3.15
N CYS A 281 16.30 -15.33 2.09
CA CYS A 281 17.61 -15.99 2.16
C CYS A 281 18.69 -15.11 2.83
N VAL A 282 18.68 -13.80 2.57
CA VAL A 282 19.61 -12.83 3.17
C VAL A 282 19.19 -12.50 4.59
N ASP A 283 17.91 -12.16 4.80
CA ASP A 283 17.36 -11.72 6.08
C ASP A 283 17.61 -12.73 7.21
N ILE A 284 17.46 -14.03 6.91
CA ILE A 284 17.72 -15.11 7.89
C ILE A 284 19.20 -15.16 8.31
N LEU A 285 20.10 -14.73 7.43
CA LEU A 285 21.53 -14.76 7.68
C LEU A 285 22.07 -13.43 8.24
N ASP A 286 21.27 -12.36 8.38
CA ASP A 286 21.77 -11.01 8.69
C ASP A 286 22.65 -10.96 9.95
N ASN A 287 22.33 -11.73 10.97
CA ASN A 287 23.10 -11.78 12.22
C ASN A 287 24.38 -12.63 12.15
N ASN A 288 24.55 -13.46 11.11
CA ASN A 288 25.68 -14.36 10.95
C ASN A 288 26.74 -13.74 10.02
N SER A 289 28.00 -13.74 10.47
CA SER A 289 29.13 -13.17 9.73
C SER A 289 30.14 -14.21 9.25
N ASP A 290 29.78 -15.50 9.29
CA ASP A 290 30.66 -16.58 8.85
C ASP A 290 30.99 -16.50 7.36
N GLU A 291 32.15 -17.02 6.98
CA GLU A 291 32.61 -17.01 5.59
C GLU A 291 31.60 -17.73 4.65
N GLU A 292 31.02 -18.84 5.10
CA GLU A 292 30.00 -19.58 4.35
C GLU A 292 28.69 -18.78 4.22
N SER A 293 28.26 -18.13 5.30
CA SER A 293 27.09 -17.24 5.30
C SER A 293 27.29 -16.06 4.35
N ASN A 294 28.48 -15.46 4.32
CA ASN A 294 28.82 -14.37 3.42
C ASN A 294 28.85 -14.81 1.95
N LYS A 295 29.38 -16.00 1.64
CA LYS A 295 29.30 -16.59 0.28
C LYS A 295 27.86 -16.83 -0.15
N LEU A 296 27.01 -17.35 0.75
CA LEU A 296 25.58 -17.55 0.47
C LEU A 296 24.85 -16.23 0.24
N LYS A 297 25.08 -15.21 1.09
CA LYS A 297 24.55 -13.85 0.91
C LYS A 297 25.00 -13.24 -0.42
N ALA A 298 26.28 -13.33 -0.76
CA ALA A 298 26.82 -12.83 -2.02
C ALA A 298 26.16 -13.52 -3.22
N ALA A 299 25.96 -14.84 -3.17
CA ALA A 299 25.25 -15.58 -4.20
C ALA A 299 23.77 -15.16 -4.31
N ALA A 300 23.09 -14.93 -3.17
CA ALA A 300 21.71 -14.47 -3.13
C ALA A 300 21.56 -13.06 -3.74
N PHE A 301 22.36 -12.09 -3.30
CA PHE A 301 22.37 -10.73 -3.85
C PHE A 301 22.70 -10.71 -5.35
N SER A 302 23.66 -11.56 -5.78
CA SER A 302 23.96 -11.71 -7.20
C SER A 302 22.73 -12.13 -7.99
N ASN A 303 21.97 -13.12 -7.49
CA ASN A 303 20.73 -13.58 -8.13
C ASN A 303 19.60 -12.55 -8.05
N GLN A 304 19.50 -11.77 -6.96
CA GLN A 304 18.57 -10.63 -6.88
C GLN A 304 18.85 -9.62 -7.98
N ALA A 305 20.11 -9.24 -8.20
CA ALA A 305 20.50 -8.33 -9.28
C ALA A 305 20.06 -8.86 -10.66
N LEU A 306 20.17 -10.17 -10.89
CA LEU A 306 19.70 -10.78 -12.13
C LEU A 306 18.17 -10.71 -12.29
N CYS A 307 17.43 -10.91 -11.20
CA CYS A 307 15.96 -10.79 -11.23
C CYS A 307 15.53 -9.35 -11.50
N HIS A 308 16.12 -8.37 -10.81
CA HIS A 308 15.86 -6.95 -11.04
C HIS A 308 16.21 -6.52 -12.47
N GLN A 309 17.31 -7.02 -13.05
CA GLN A 309 17.62 -6.81 -14.47
C GLN A 309 16.53 -7.34 -15.41
N LYS A 310 15.90 -8.49 -15.09
CA LYS A 310 14.79 -9.05 -15.88
C LYS A 310 13.50 -8.26 -15.72
N LEU A 311 13.31 -7.59 -14.57
CA LEU A 311 12.19 -6.69 -14.30
C LEU A 311 12.41 -5.26 -14.82
N ASN A 312 13.58 -4.97 -15.42
CA ASN A 312 14.03 -3.62 -15.84
C ASN A 312 14.21 -2.61 -14.68
N GLU A 313 14.38 -3.12 -13.45
CA GLU A 313 14.64 -2.34 -12.24
C GLU A 313 16.16 -2.15 -12.08
N HIS A 314 16.76 -1.30 -12.93
CA HIS A 314 18.22 -1.19 -13.05
C HIS A 314 18.90 -0.55 -11.83
N PHE A 315 18.19 0.30 -11.08
CA PHE A 315 18.73 0.95 -9.88
C PHE A 315 18.89 -0.06 -8.74
N GLU A 316 17.85 -0.82 -8.45
CA GLU A 316 17.82 -1.90 -7.45
C GLU A 316 18.83 -2.98 -7.81
N ALA A 317 18.95 -3.33 -9.09
CA ALA A 317 19.97 -4.25 -9.57
C ALA A 317 21.39 -3.76 -9.29
N LYS A 318 21.66 -2.46 -9.45
CA LYS A 318 22.96 -1.84 -9.11
C LYS A 318 23.23 -1.95 -7.61
N GLN A 319 22.24 -1.67 -6.76
CA GLN A 319 22.38 -1.80 -5.31
C GLN A 319 22.68 -3.24 -4.88
N ALA A 320 21.95 -4.22 -5.40
CA ALA A 320 22.22 -5.63 -5.12
C ALA A 320 23.64 -6.07 -5.56
N CYS A 321 24.15 -5.53 -6.68
CA CYS A 321 25.53 -5.76 -7.08
C CYS A 321 26.53 -5.11 -6.11
N ASN A 322 26.25 -3.91 -5.60
CA ASN A 322 27.10 -3.26 -4.60
C ASN A 322 27.19 -4.07 -3.31
N GLU A 323 26.06 -4.57 -2.79
CA GLU A 323 26.05 -5.45 -1.62
C GLU A 323 26.82 -6.74 -1.87
N THR A 324 26.69 -7.33 -3.07
CA THR A 324 27.51 -8.49 -3.47
C THR A 324 29.00 -8.17 -3.42
N LEU A 325 29.42 -7.02 -3.93
CA LEU A 325 30.84 -6.62 -4.02
C LEU A 325 31.43 -6.19 -2.67
N LYS A 326 30.60 -5.76 -1.71
CA LYS A 326 31.04 -5.53 -0.33
C LYS A 326 31.49 -6.85 0.33
N LEU A 327 30.77 -7.94 0.04
CA LEU A 327 31.07 -9.28 0.54
C LEU A 327 32.19 -9.96 -0.27
N GLU A 328 32.11 -9.87 -1.60
CA GLU A 328 33.07 -10.46 -2.54
C GLU A 328 33.59 -9.42 -3.56
N PRO A 329 34.67 -8.68 -3.23
CA PRO A 329 35.16 -7.57 -4.07
C PRO A 329 35.62 -7.95 -5.48
N ASN A 330 35.93 -9.23 -5.69
CA ASN A 330 36.44 -9.80 -6.94
C ASN A 330 35.40 -10.69 -7.64
N ASN A 331 34.11 -10.55 -7.31
CA ASN A 331 33.06 -11.33 -7.97
C ASN A 331 32.83 -10.81 -9.41
N ILE A 332 33.30 -11.59 -10.39
CA ILE A 332 33.23 -11.28 -11.83
C ILE A 332 31.79 -11.05 -12.28
N LYS A 333 30.84 -11.89 -11.82
CA LYS A 333 29.43 -11.80 -12.22
C LYS A 333 28.79 -10.52 -11.71
N ALA A 334 29.08 -10.13 -10.47
CA ALA A 334 28.56 -8.91 -9.87
C ALA A 334 29.13 -7.66 -10.55
N LEU A 335 30.45 -7.61 -10.80
CA LEU A 335 31.09 -6.52 -11.54
C LEU A 335 30.50 -6.37 -12.95
N TYR A 336 30.36 -7.47 -13.68
CA TYR A 336 29.80 -7.46 -15.02
C TYR A 336 28.33 -7.00 -15.03
N ARG A 337 27.51 -7.51 -14.10
CA ARG A 337 26.09 -7.11 -13.97
C ARG A 337 25.94 -5.65 -13.57
N ARG A 338 26.79 -5.14 -12.66
CA ARG A 338 26.81 -3.72 -12.27
C ARG A 338 27.16 -2.83 -13.45
N GLY A 339 28.20 -3.18 -14.20
CA GLY A 339 28.58 -2.47 -15.42
C GLY A 339 27.44 -2.43 -16.44
N GLN A 340 26.73 -3.53 -16.64
CA GLN A 340 25.54 -3.55 -17.50
C GLN A 340 24.43 -2.61 -17.01
N CYS A 341 24.16 -2.57 -15.71
CA CYS A 341 23.18 -1.64 -15.14
C CYS A 341 23.61 -0.18 -15.34
N ASN A 342 24.87 0.14 -15.08
CA ASN A 342 25.42 1.50 -15.27
C ASN A 342 25.34 1.95 -16.73
N VAL A 343 25.56 1.05 -17.71
CA VAL A 343 25.35 1.36 -19.14
C VAL A 343 23.90 1.75 -19.43
N THR A 344 22.93 1.10 -18.80
CA THR A 344 21.51 1.43 -18.96
C THR A 344 21.13 2.74 -18.25
N VAL A 345 21.70 3.00 -17.08
CA VAL A 345 21.53 4.24 -16.31
C VAL A 345 22.32 5.43 -16.89
N ALA A 346 23.09 5.20 -17.96
CA ALA A 346 23.94 6.17 -18.65
C ALA A 346 25.16 6.68 -17.85
N GLU A 347 25.58 5.94 -16.83
CA GLU A 347 26.81 6.18 -16.08
C GLU A 347 27.99 5.41 -16.73
N TYR A 348 28.44 5.90 -17.87
CA TYR A 348 29.38 5.14 -18.71
C TYR A 348 30.81 5.06 -18.14
N ASP A 349 31.26 6.08 -17.39
CA ASP A 349 32.60 6.09 -16.79
C ASP A 349 32.72 5.01 -15.70
N ASP A 350 31.72 4.90 -14.82
CA ASP A 350 31.66 3.84 -13.80
C ASP A 350 31.53 2.46 -14.43
N ALA A 351 30.73 2.33 -15.50
CA ALA A 351 30.62 1.09 -16.27
C ALA A 351 31.97 0.65 -16.87
N LEU A 352 32.79 1.60 -17.35
CA LEU A 352 34.12 1.30 -17.87
C LEU A 352 35.03 0.74 -16.79
N LEU A 353 35.04 1.34 -15.59
CA LEU A 353 35.82 0.85 -14.46
C LEU A 353 35.44 -0.58 -14.10
N ASP A 354 34.14 -0.87 -14.08
CA ASP A 354 33.63 -2.22 -13.79
C ASP A 354 34.07 -3.24 -14.82
N PHE A 355 33.92 -2.96 -16.12
CA PHE A 355 34.34 -3.89 -17.17
C PHE A 355 35.86 -4.03 -17.27
N GLN A 356 36.62 -2.97 -16.98
CA GLN A 356 38.08 -3.04 -16.88
C GLN A 356 38.50 -3.99 -15.76
N LYS A 357 37.91 -3.84 -14.57
CA LYS A 357 38.15 -4.76 -13.44
C LYS A 357 37.77 -6.20 -13.78
N VAL A 358 36.72 -6.42 -14.56
CA VAL A 358 36.38 -7.76 -15.10
C VAL A 358 37.50 -8.31 -15.98
N LEU A 359 38.10 -7.50 -16.87
CA LEU A 359 39.20 -7.95 -17.73
C LEU A 359 40.52 -8.14 -16.99
N GLU A 360 40.76 -7.41 -15.90
CA GLU A 360 41.90 -7.65 -15.00
C GLU A 360 41.81 -9.04 -14.36
N LEU A 361 40.61 -9.48 -13.99
CA LEU A 361 40.35 -10.80 -13.40
C LEU A 361 40.24 -11.91 -14.45
N GLU A 362 39.60 -11.63 -15.59
CA GLU A 362 39.37 -12.59 -16.68
C GLU A 362 39.70 -11.95 -18.05
N PRO A 363 40.97 -11.97 -18.49
CA PRO A 363 41.40 -11.33 -19.74
C PRO A 363 40.75 -11.93 -21.01
N THR A 364 40.26 -13.16 -20.93
CA THR A 364 39.62 -13.90 -22.03
C THR A 364 38.15 -13.51 -22.25
N ASN A 365 37.56 -12.69 -21.39
CA ASN A 365 36.15 -12.36 -21.45
C ASN A 365 35.82 -11.39 -22.61
N LYS A 366 35.47 -11.96 -23.77
CA LYS A 366 35.09 -11.20 -24.98
C LYS A 366 33.85 -10.31 -24.75
N ALA A 367 32.93 -10.71 -23.87
CA ALA A 367 31.72 -9.95 -23.62
C ALA A 367 32.03 -8.61 -22.93
N ALA A 368 32.92 -8.62 -21.93
CA ALA A 368 33.40 -7.40 -21.27
C ALA A 368 34.18 -6.50 -22.23
N GLN A 369 35.03 -7.07 -23.11
CA GLN A 369 35.73 -6.29 -24.14
C GLN A 369 34.77 -5.54 -25.07
N ASN A 370 33.71 -6.21 -25.55
CA ASN A 370 32.71 -5.59 -26.40
C ASN A 370 31.96 -4.46 -25.67
N GLN A 371 31.58 -4.67 -24.41
CA GLN A 371 30.92 -3.65 -23.60
C GLN A 371 31.80 -2.42 -23.38
N ILE A 372 33.11 -2.58 -23.19
CA ILE A 372 34.06 -1.45 -23.10
C ILE A 372 34.06 -0.61 -24.38
N GLN A 373 34.04 -1.24 -25.56
CA GLN A 373 33.98 -0.50 -26.81
C GLN A 373 32.67 0.28 -26.94
N ILE A 374 31.55 -0.33 -26.54
CA ILE A 374 30.24 0.34 -26.49
C ILE A 374 30.28 1.54 -25.54
N CYS A 375 30.83 1.38 -24.34
CA CYS A 375 30.94 2.47 -23.37
C CYS A 375 31.82 3.60 -23.89
N LYS A 376 33.00 3.29 -24.47
CA LYS A 376 33.89 4.29 -25.08
C LYS A 376 33.20 5.06 -26.21
N HIS A 377 32.45 4.37 -27.07
CA HIS A 377 31.67 5.01 -28.12
C HIS A 377 30.61 5.95 -27.55
N LYS A 378 29.83 5.49 -26.55
CA LYS A 378 28.79 6.31 -25.91
C LYS A 378 29.36 7.52 -25.16
N ILE A 379 30.51 7.39 -24.50
CA ILE A 379 31.21 8.51 -23.84
C ILE A 379 31.66 9.54 -24.89
N LYS A 380 32.23 9.08 -26.01
CA LYS A 380 32.62 9.96 -27.10
C LYS A 380 31.40 10.70 -27.68
N GLU A 381 30.30 9.97 -27.92
CA GLU A 381 29.05 10.55 -28.40
C GLU A 381 28.47 11.58 -27.41
N ALA A 382 28.50 11.30 -26.11
CA ALA A 382 28.07 12.22 -25.06
C ALA A 382 28.91 13.49 -25.05
N LYS A 383 30.25 13.37 -25.09
CA LYS A 383 31.18 14.50 -25.17
C LYS A 383 30.99 15.32 -26.45
N ASP A 384 30.72 14.67 -27.57
CA ASP A 384 30.45 15.36 -28.85
C ASP A 384 29.10 16.09 -28.82
N LYS A 385 28.06 15.52 -28.19
CA LYS A 385 26.78 16.21 -27.94
C LYS A 385 26.95 17.40 -27.01
N GLU A 386 27.67 17.23 -25.91
CA GLU A 386 27.97 18.29 -24.94
C GLU A 386 28.71 19.45 -25.60
N LYS A 387 29.77 19.17 -26.39
CA LYS A 387 30.46 20.19 -27.19
C LYS A 387 29.54 20.94 -28.15
N ARG A 388 28.61 20.24 -28.82
CA ARG A 388 27.62 20.87 -29.71
C ARG A 388 26.63 21.74 -28.93
N ILE A 389 26.18 21.30 -27.77
CA ILE A 389 25.28 22.06 -26.90
C ILE A 389 26.00 23.34 -26.42
N TYR A 390 27.23 23.25 -25.91
CA TYR A 390 27.99 24.42 -25.50
C TYR A 390 28.31 25.37 -26.66
N ALA A 391 28.66 24.86 -27.84
CA ALA A 391 28.87 25.70 -29.02
C ALA A 391 27.59 26.45 -29.43
N ASN A 392 26.44 25.78 -29.40
CA ASN A 392 25.14 26.40 -29.67
C ASN A 392 24.72 27.39 -28.59
N MET A 393 25.07 27.13 -27.32
CA MET A 393 24.80 28.05 -26.21
C MET A 393 25.67 29.30 -26.29
N PHE A 394 26.96 29.14 -26.59
CA PHE A 394 27.91 30.25 -26.76
C PHE A 394 27.53 31.16 -27.94
N THR A 395 27.12 30.57 -29.07
CA THR A 395 26.65 31.33 -30.23
C THR A 395 25.35 32.09 -29.95
N LYS A 396 24.41 31.50 -29.19
CA LYS A 396 23.19 32.18 -28.77
C LYS A 396 23.46 33.33 -27.79
N LEU A 397 24.37 33.13 -26.82
CA LEU A 397 24.76 34.20 -25.89
C LEU A 397 25.45 35.35 -26.62
N ALA A 398 26.39 35.05 -27.52
CA ALA A 398 27.04 36.07 -28.34
C ALA A 398 26.07 36.81 -29.28
N ALA A 399 24.99 36.16 -29.73
CA ALA A 399 23.93 36.81 -30.50
C ALA A 399 23.04 37.71 -29.61
N ALA A 400 22.73 37.28 -28.39
CA ALA A 400 21.96 38.07 -27.43
C ALA A 400 22.72 39.31 -26.95
N ASP A 401 24.03 39.22 -26.74
CA ASP A 401 24.88 40.36 -26.40
C ASP A 401 24.90 41.40 -27.54
N LYS A 402 24.97 40.94 -28.80
CA LYS A 402 24.86 41.82 -29.98
C LYS A 402 23.50 42.51 -30.09
N GLU A 403 22.41 41.82 -29.76
CA GLU A 403 21.07 42.42 -29.74
C GLU A 403 20.86 43.41 -28.56
N GLN A 404 21.64 43.28 -27.49
CA GLN A 404 21.69 44.27 -26.40
C GLN A 404 22.49 45.51 -26.76
N ASP A 405 23.63 45.36 -27.45
CA ASP A 405 24.46 46.46 -27.93
C ASP A 405 23.80 47.23 -29.11
N GLU A 406 22.87 46.62 -29.85
CA GLU A 406 22.11 47.25 -30.93
C GLU A 406 20.84 47.99 -30.47
N LYS A 407 20.49 47.97 -29.17
CA LYS A 407 19.50 48.93 -28.66
C LYS A 407 20.19 50.28 -28.55
N PRO A 408 19.78 51.30 -29.33
CA PRO A 408 20.44 52.60 -29.27
C PRO A 408 20.33 53.14 -27.84
N GLU A 409 21.47 53.54 -27.27
CA GLU A 409 21.48 54.45 -26.14
C GLU A 409 20.57 55.63 -26.51
N ASP A 410 19.48 55.83 -25.77
CA ASP A 410 18.67 57.04 -25.90
C ASP A 410 19.61 58.22 -25.68
N ASP A 411 19.88 58.96 -26.76
CA ASP A 411 20.72 60.15 -26.77
C ASP A 411 20.11 61.21 -25.84
N VAL A 412 20.52 61.18 -24.58
CA VAL A 412 20.08 62.13 -23.55
C VAL A 412 20.52 63.58 -23.87
N LEU A 413 21.40 63.80 -24.87
CA LEU A 413 21.73 65.14 -25.36
C LEU A 413 20.73 65.70 -26.39
N ALA A 414 19.84 64.88 -26.97
CA ALA A 414 18.80 65.36 -27.88
C ALA A 414 17.59 66.01 -27.17
N LYS A 415 17.59 66.04 -25.83
CA LYS A 415 16.57 66.74 -25.00
C LYS A 415 17.02 68.10 -24.46
N CYS A 416 18.05 68.72 -25.05
CA CYS A 416 18.38 70.11 -24.76
C CYS A 416 17.67 71.04 -25.76
N GLY A 417 16.41 71.36 -25.46
CA GLY A 417 15.60 72.27 -26.27
C GLY A 417 14.50 72.93 -25.45
N GLU A 418 14.62 74.25 -25.30
CA GLU A 418 13.67 75.21 -24.74
C GLU A 418 13.72 75.48 -23.23
N TRP A 419 14.58 76.44 -22.90
CA TRP A 419 14.41 77.32 -21.74
C TRP A 419 13.10 78.10 -21.93
N LYS A 420 12.11 77.84 -21.06
CA LYS A 420 11.09 78.83 -20.76
C LYS A 420 11.57 79.61 -19.54
N ASP A 421 11.74 80.91 -19.74
CA ASP A 421 11.91 81.89 -18.68
C ASP A 421 10.63 81.93 -17.84
N GLU A 422 10.53 81.09 -16.82
CA GLU A 422 9.64 81.26 -15.68
C GLU A 422 9.96 80.15 -14.68
N ASP A 423 10.95 80.42 -13.82
CA ASP A 423 10.92 80.06 -12.39
C ASP A 423 12.22 80.55 -11.73
N ALA A 424 12.32 81.87 -11.68
CA ALA A 424 13.14 82.53 -10.68
C ALA A 424 12.44 82.37 -9.32
N ASN A 425 12.77 81.33 -8.55
CA ASN A 425 12.85 81.50 -7.10
C ASN A 425 13.64 80.40 -6.37
N LEU A 426 14.64 80.89 -5.62
CA LEU A 426 15.15 80.33 -4.38
C LEU A 426 15.93 79.01 -4.45
N ALA A 427 17.14 79.12 -5.00
CA ALA A 427 18.30 78.55 -4.32
C ALA A 427 18.51 79.29 -2.99
N SER A 428 18.28 78.62 -1.86
CA SER A 428 18.99 78.91 -0.62
C SER A 428 19.82 77.69 -0.24
N GLU A 429 21.13 77.93 -0.24
CA GLU A 429 22.10 77.32 0.66
C GLU A 429 22.73 75.96 0.26
N ARG A 430 23.82 76.16 -0.48
CA ARG A 430 25.06 75.39 -0.58
C ARG A 430 25.56 74.71 0.72
N LYS A 431 26.23 73.57 0.47
CA LYS A 431 27.44 73.00 1.14
C LYS A 431 27.19 72.37 2.52
N SER A 432 27.81 71.26 2.91
CA SER A 432 29.03 70.56 2.48
C SER A 432 29.15 69.27 3.30
N GLY A 433 29.77 68.22 2.73
CA GLY A 433 30.49 67.17 3.47
C GLY A 433 29.64 66.19 4.28
N ASP A 434 29.83 64.90 4.05
CA ASP A 434 30.42 64.05 5.09
C ASP A 434 30.82 62.68 4.56
N GLU A 435 31.89 62.19 5.17
CA GLU A 435 32.59 60.94 4.95
C GLU A 435 31.73 59.71 5.28
N TRP A 436 32.07 58.59 4.65
CA TRP A 436 31.56 57.25 4.99
C TRP A 436 31.85 56.90 6.45
N THR A 437 30.86 56.36 7.16
CA THR A 437 31.04 55.66 8.44
C THR A 437 30.73 54.16 8.31
N ASP A 438 31.53 53.34 8.98
CA ASP A 438 31.53 51.87 9.01
C ASP A 438 30.32 51.22 9.76
N GLU A 439 29.12 51.79 9.66
CA GLU A 439 27.90 51.21 10.25
C GLU A 439 26.89 50.64 9.23
N ASP A 440 27.06 50.91 7.94
CA ASP A 440 26.19 50.34 6.89
C ASP A 440 26.60 48.93 6.43
N THR A 441 27.82 48.50 6.73
CA THR A 441 28.32 47.14 6.42
C THR A 441 27.86 46.06 7.39
N LYS A 442 27.14 46.41 8.47
CA LYS A 442 26.61 45.43 9.45
C LYS A 442 25.14 45.06 9.27
N ARG A 443 24.41 45.70 8.35
CA ARG A 443 22.97 45.40 8.13
C ARG A 443 22.69 44.42 7.00
N GLU A 444 23.67 44.11 6.14
CA GLU A 444 23.54 43.08 5.10
C GLU A 444 24.02 41.68 5.54
N ALA A 445 24.78 41.55 6.63
CA ALA A 445 25.24 40.26 7.12
C ALA A 445 24.16 39.47 7.90
N ASP A 446 23.18 40.17 8.49
CA ASP A 446 22.11 39.54 9.28
C ASP A 446 20.92 39.01 8.46
N TYR A 447 20.80 39.39 7.17
CA TYR A 447 19.76 38.86 6.27
C TYR A 447 20.15 37.55 5.56
N ALA A 448 21.39 37.07 5.72
CA ALA A 448 21.89 35.85 5.09
C ALA A 448 21.79 34.58 5.96
N LEU A 449 21.40 34.69 7.23
CA LEU A 449 21.35 33.57 8.18
C LEU A 449 19.93 33.00 8.45
N GLU A 450 18.88 33.58 7.88
CA GLU A 450 17.48 33.12 8.05
C GLU A 450 16.92 32.30 6.87
N ARG A 451 17.70 32.03 5.80
CA ARG A 451 17.22 31.23 4.65
C ARG A 451 17.60 29.75 4.62
N ASP A 452 18.48 29.28 5.50
CA ASP A 452 18.97 27.90 5.49
C ASP A 452 18.44 27.03 6.65
N ASN A 453 17.29 27.37 7.23
CA ASN A 453 16.69 26.56 8.29
C ASN A 453 15.20 26.28 8.07
N ILE A 454 14.87 25.51 7.02
CA ILE A 454 13.67 24.67 6.98
C ILE A 454 14.06 23.26 6.51
N VAL A 455 14.38 22.43 7.50
CA VAL A 455 14.10 20.99 7.47
C VAL A 455 12.63 20.82 7.87
N MET A 456 11.85 20.16 7.02
CA MET A 456 10.59 19.49 7.39
C MET A 456 10.70 18.09 6.78
N ILE A 457 10.85 17.04 7.61
CA ILE A 457 9.76 16.28 8.26
C ILE A 457 8.86 15.62 7.21
#